data_AF-A0A3R9MIK2-F1
#
_entry.id   AF-A0A3R9MIK2-F1
#
_cell.length_a   1.000
_cell.length_b   1.000
_cell.length_c   1.000
_cell.angle_alpha   90.00
_cell.angle_beta   90.00
_cell.angle_gamma   90.00
#
_symmetry.space_group_name_H-M   'P 1'
#
loop_
_entity.id
_entity.type
_entity.pdbx_description
1 polymer ?
#
loop_
_entity_poly.entity_id
_entity_poly.type
_entity_poly.pdbx_seq_one_letter_code
_entity_poly.pdbx_strand_id
1 'polypeptide(L)'
;MGLFSTEEDASKTPRTDNLMGNLMGYLDTRIDLVRLEAQEKVKSAFVGTVHGVTLALIGLLFFVFLNLFVALLLNDVLDSPYWGFGIVAAFYLLLLVIFLVGVDKKLFQGLADKMLNNTIYKSDKRQA
;
A
#
# COMPACT_ATOMS: atom_id res chain seq x y z
N MET A 1 -5.81 79.17 -35.62
CA MET A 1 -6.82 78.49 -34.78
C MET A 1 -6.81 77.03 -35.23
N GLY A 2 -6.21 76.09 -34.49
CA GLY A 2 -6.78 75.52 -33.26
C GLY A 2 -8.09 74.81 -33.64
N LEU A 3 -8.25 73.49 -33.61
CA LEU A 3 -8.05 72.55 -32.50
C LEU A 3 -7.87 71.13 -33.09
N PHE A 4 -6.86 70.33 -32.68
CA PHE A 4 -7.01 69.14 -31.81
C PHE A 4 -8.48 68.68 -31.61
N SER A 5 -8.85 67.42 -31.86
CA SER A 5 -8.65 66.29 -30.93
C SER A 5 -9.19 65.02 -31.62
N THR A 6 -8.37 63.96 -31.79
CA THR A 6 -8.49 62.65 -31.12
C THR A 6 -9.71 61.79 -31.49
N GLU A 7 -9.59 60.97 -32.54
CA GLU A 7 -10.36 59.74 -32.76
C GLU A 7 -9.47 58.87 -33.67
N GLU A 8 -9.14 57.61 -33.43
CA GLU A 8 -9.63 56.60 -32.51
C GLU A 8 -8.50 55.57 -32.40
N ASP A 9 -7.94 55.42 -31.21
CA ASP A 9 -6.87 54.47 -30.89
C ASP A 9 -7.51 53.09 -30.62
N ALA A 10 -8.18 52.51 -31.63
CA ALA A 10 -9.07 51.35 -31.49
C ALA A 10 -8.47 50.06 -32.07
N SER A 11 -7.34 49.60 -31.50
CA SER A 11 -6.93 48.18 -31.62
C SER A 11 -6.01 47.70 -30.51
N LYS A 12 -6.06 48.32 -29.33
CA LYS A 12 -5.37 47.79 -28.15
C LYS A 12 -6.23 46.70 -27.51
N THR A 13 -6.22 45.50 -28.10
CA THR A 13 -6.58 44.29 -27.35
C THR A 13 -5.68 44.26 -26.12
N PRO A 14 -6.26 44.34 -24.90
CA PRO A 14 -5.50 44.66 -23.72
C PRO A 14 -4.57 43.49 -23.41
N ARG A 15 -3.31 43.79 -23.08
CA ARG A 15 -2.28 42.79 -22.74
C ARG A 15 -2.75 41.76 -21.68
N THR A 16 -3.77 42.11 -20.90
CA THR A 16 -4.47 41.26 -19.94
C THR A 16 -5.04 39.98 -20.54
N ASP A 17 -5.49 39.98 -21.79
CA ASP A 17 -6.08 38.78 -22.42
C ASP A 17 -5.01 37.72 -22.71
N ASN A 18 -3.81 38.17 -23.11
CA ASN A 18 -2.66 37.28 -23.32
C ASN A 18 -2.09 36.75 -22.00
N LEU A 19 -2.10 37.56 -20.92
CA LEU A 19 -1.74 37.08 -19.59
C LEU A 19 -2.78 36.09 -19.05
N MET A 20 -4.07 36.37 -19.24
CA MET A 20 -5.16 35.49 -18.83
C MET A 20 -5.09 34.14 -19.55
N GLY A 21 -4.84 34.14 -20.87
CA GLY A 21 -4.66 32.92 -21.65
C GLY A 21 -3.46 32.08 -21.20
N ASN A 22 -2.32 32.71 -20.91
CA ASN A 22 -1.14 32.01 -20.38
C ASN A 22 -1.38 31.45 -18.98
N LEU A 23 -2.10 32.17 -18.11
CA LEU A 23 -2.48 31.70 -16.77
C LEU A 23 -3.46 30.54 -16.85
N MET A 24 -4.45 30.60 -17.74
CA MET A 24 -5.36 29.49 -18.00
C MET A 24 -4.63 28.26 -18.50
N GLY A 25 -3.72 28.39 -19.47
CA GLY A 25 -2.92 27.27 -19.97
C GLY A 25 -2.02 26.65 -18.89
N TYR A 26 -1.46 27.47 -17.99
CA TYR A 26 -0.71 26.98 -16.83
C TYR A 26 -1.61 26.23 -15.85
N LEU A 27 -2.81 26.75 -15.58
CA LEU A 27 -3.78 26.11 -14.68
C LEU A 27 -4.21 24.74 -15.23
N ASP A 28 -4.49 24.67 -16.52
CA ASP A 28 -4.88 23.44 -17.21
C ASP A 28 -3.76 22.39 -17.13
N THR A 29 -2.52 22.82 -17.40
CA THR A 29 -1.33 21.96 -17.25
C THR A 29 -1.16 21.46 -15.81
N ARG A 30 -1.44 22.29 -14.81
CA ARG A 30 -1.36 21.90 -13.39
C ARG A 30 -2.44 20.89 -13.02
N ILE A 31 -3.66 21.05 -13.53
CA ILE A 31 -4.77 20.11 -13.32
C ILE A 31 -4.44 18.77 -13.97
N ASP A 32 -3.90 18.77 -15.19
CA ASP A 32 -3.49 17.55 -15.89
C ASP A 32 -2.36 16.83 -15.14
N LEU A 33 -1.38 17.56 -14.61
CA LEU A 33 -0.33 17.00 -13.76
C LEU A 33 -0.90 16.31 -12.52
N VAL A 34 -1.80 16.97 -11.79
CA VAL A 34 -2.43 16.38 -10.60
C VAL A 34 -3.24 15.13 -10.97
N ARG A 35 -3.95 15.16 -12.10
CA ARG A 35 -4.70 14.01 -12.60
C ARG A 35 -3.78 12.84 -12.93
N LEU A 36 -2.66 13.10 -13.62
CA LEU A 36 -1.66 12.08 -13.96
C LEU A 36 -1.02 11.48 -12.71
N GLU A 37 -0.57 12.30 -11.77
CA GLU A 37 -0.01 11.83 -10.51
C GLU A 37 -1.01 10.99 -9.69
N ALA A 38 -2.28 11.42 -9.65
CA ALA A 38 -3.33 10.66 -8.99
C ALA A 38 -3.55 9.30 -9.65
N GLN A 39 -3.61 9.25 -10.98
CA GLN A 39 -3.74 7.99 -11.73
C GLN A 39 -2.55 7.06 -11.51
N GLU A 40 -1.33 7.59 -11.51
CA GLU A 40 -0.12 6.81 -11.29
C GLU A 40 -0.06 6.24 -9.87
N LYS A 41 -0.39 7.05 -8.85
CA LYS A 41 -0.49 6.60 -7.46
C LYS A 41 -1.55 5.52 -7.29
N VAL A 42 -2.74 5.71 -7.85
CA VAL A 42 -3.82 4.71 -7.79
C VAL A 42 -3.40 3.43 -8.50
N LYS A 43 -2.79 3.51 -9.69
CA LYS A 43 -2.31 2.34 -10.43
C LYS A 43 -1.24 1.59 -9.64
N SER A 44 -0.26 2.29 -9.10
CA SER A 44 0.82 1.70 -8.30
C SER A 44 0.28 1.01 -7.05
N ALA A 45 -0.60 1.70 -6.30
CA ALA A 45 -1.25 1.12 -5.13
C ALA A 45 -2.10 -0.10 -5.50
N PHE A 46 -2.92 0.01 -6.56
CA PHE A 46 -3.76 -1.08 -7.02
C PHE A 46 -2.96 -2.32 -7.42
N VAL A 47 -1.91 -2.14 -8.23
CA VAL A 47 -1.04 -3.25 -8.66
C VAL A 47 -0.35 -3.89 -7.46
N GLY A 48 0.20 -3.07 -6.54
CA GLY A 48 0.83 -3.57 -5.33
C GLY A 48 -0.13 -4.35 -4.43
N THR A 49 -1.33 -3.82 -4.20
CA THR A 49 -2.37 -4.47 -3.40
C THR A 49 -2.85 -5.76 -4.05
N VAL A 50 -3.19 -5.75 -5.34
CA VAL A 50 -3.68 -6.94 -6.05
C VAL A 50 -2.62 -8.03 -6.06
N HIS A 51 -1.35 -7.68 -6.34
CA HIS A 51 -0.26 -8.64 -6.31
C HIS A 51 -0.06 -9.23 -4.90
N GLY A 52 -0.02 -8.37 -3.88
CA GLY A 52 0.13 -8.80 -2.49
C GLY A 52 -1.02 -9.70 -2.03
N VAL A 53 -2.26 -9.33 -2.32
CA VAL A 53 -3.45 -10.14 -2.00
C VAL A 53 -3.43 -11.47 -2.74
N THR A 54 -3.05 -11.48 -4.02
CA THR A 54 -2.97 -12.71 -4.82
C THR A 54 -1.94 -13.67 -4.23
N LEU A 55 -0.74 -13.19 -3.90
CA LEU A 55 0.29 -14.00 -3.24
C LEU A 55 -0.15 -14.49 -1.86
N ALA A 56 -0.75 -13.62 -1.06
CA ALA A 56 -1.27 -14.00 0.25
C ALA A 56 -2.35 -15.09 0.15
N LEU A 57 -3.25 -14.98 -0.83
CA LEU A 57 -4.31 -15.96 -1.06
C LEU A 57 -3.73 -17.32 -1.49
N ILE A 58 -2.79 -17.33 -2.45
CA ILE A 58 -2.12 -18.56 -2.89
C ILE A 58 -1.35 -19.20 -1.74
N GLY A 59 -0.60 -18.40 -0.98
CA GLY A 59 0.16 -18.87 0.18
C GLY A 59 -0.75 -19.43 1.27
N LEU A 60 -1.89 -18.78 1.53
CA LEU A 60 -2.90 -19.27 2.48
C LEU A 60 -3.50 -20.60 2.01
N LEU A 61 -3.90 -20.72 0.74
CA LEU A 61 -4.41 -21.97 0.19
C LEU A 61 -3.38 -23.09 0.33
N PHE A 62 -2.13 -22.84 -0.07
CA PHE A 62 -1.04 -23.79 0.08
C PHE A 62 -0.88 -24.24 1.53
N PHE A 63 -0.88 -23.30 2.48
CA PHE A 63 -0.72 -23.60 3.90
C PHE A 63 -1.88 -24.45 4.46
N VAL A 64 -3.12 -24.15 4.05
CA VAL A 64 -4.30 -24.93 4.44
C VAL A 64 -4.20 -26.36 3.88
N PHE A 65 -3.89 -26.51 2.59
CA PHE A 65 -3.72 -27.82 1.99
C PHE A 65 -2.56 -28.61 2.58
N LEU A 66 -1.47 -27.94 2.94
CA LEU A 66 -0.33 -28.57 3.60
C LEU A 66 -0.72 -29.11 4.98
N ASN A 67 -1.47 -28.34 5.77
CA ASN A 67 -1.98 -28.82 7.07
C ASN A 67 -2.95 -29.99 6.92
N LEU A 68 -3.85 -29.90 5.93
CA LEU A 68 -4.76 -30.98 5.62
C LEU A 68 -4.00 -32.24 5.20
N PHE A 69 -2.98 -32.10 4.37
CA PHE A 69 -2.10 -33.19 3.96
C PHE A 69 -1.39 -33.83 5.15
N VAL A 70 -0.81 -33.03 6.06
CA VAL A 70 -0.15 -33.54 7.28
C VAL A 70 -1.14 -34.30 8.16
N ALA A 71 -2.36 -33.78 8.34
CA ALA A 71 -3.39 -34.45 9.13
C ALA A 71 -3.80 -35.79 8.50
N LEU A 72 -3.99 -35.83 7.17
CA LEU A 72 -4.33 -37.05 6.44
C LEU A 72 -3.18 -38.07 6.44
N LEU A 73 -1.93 -37.60 6.33
CA LEU A 73 -0.75 -38.46 6.42
C LEU A 73 -0.66 -39.10 7.81
N LEU A 74 -0.92 -38.33 8.87
CA LEU A 74 -0.99 -38.89 10.22
C LEU A 74 -2.14 -39.90 10.38
N ASN A 75 -3.30 -39.63 9.78
CA ASN A 75 -4.42 -40.57 9.80
C ASN A 75 -4.03 -41.94 9.20
N ASP A 76 -3.30 -41.94 8.08
CA ASP A 76 -2.81 -43.14 7.41
C ASP A 76 -1.81 -43.91 8.30
N VAL A 77 -0.84 -43.20 8.91
CA VAL A 77 0.16 -43.81 9.81
C VAL A 77 -0.45 -44.36 11.09
N LEU A 78 -1.52 -43.73 11.60
CA LEU A 78 -2.21 -44.14 12.83
C LEU A 78 -3.35 -45.13 12.58
N ASP A 79 -3.59 -45.52 11.32
CA ASP A 79 -4.68 -46.41 10.89
C ASP A 79 -6.05 -45.95 11.44
N SER A 80 -6.28 -44.63 11.45
CA SER A 80 -7.50 -44.01 11.99
C SER A 80 -7.96 -42.81 11.17
N PRO A 81 -9.28 -42.65 10.94
CA PRO A 81 -9.80 -41.58 10.10
C PRO A 81 -9.74 -40.17 10.71
N TYR A 82 -9.46 -40.01 12.01
CA TYR A 82 -9.56 -38.70 12.68
C TYR A 82 -8.40 -38.33 13.61
N TRP A 83 -7.56 -39.28 14.03
CA TRP A 83 -6.51 -39.00 15.02
C TRP A 83 -5.46 -38.00 14.55
N GLY A 84 -5.15 -37.95 13.26
CA GLY A 84 -4.24 -36.99 12.67
C GLY A 84 -4.73 -35.55 12.76
N PHE A 85 -6.02 -35.30 12.58
CA PHE A 85 -6.60 -33.97 12.86
C PHE A 85 -6.51 -33.61 14.34
N GLY A 86 -6.78 -34.58 15.23
CA GLY A 86 -6.70 -34.39 16.68
C GLY A 86 -5.30 -34.03 17.16
N ILE A 87 -4.26 -34.70 16.64
CA ILE A 87 -2.87 -34.41 16.99
C ILE A 87 -2.45 -33.03 16.50
N VAL A 88 -2.80 -32.68 15.25
CA VAL A 88 -2.52 -31.35 14.69
C VAL A 88 -3.21 -30.26 15.52
N ALA A 89 -4.48 -30.47 15.92
CA ALA A 89 -5.20 -29.55 16.79
C ALA A 89 -4.57 -29.42 18.18
N ALA A 90 -4.18 -30.55 18.80
CA ALA A 90 -3.51 -30.54 20.10
C ALA A 90 -2.16 -29.82 20.05
N PHE A 91 -1.41 -29.99 18.96
CA PHE A 91 -0.16 -29.26 18.73
C PHE A 91 -0.38 -27.74 18.68
N TYR A 92 -1.39 -27.28 17.93
CA TYR A 92 -1.73 -25.85 17.87
C TYR A 92 -2.25 -25.30 19.21
N LEU A 93 -3.01 -26.09 19.96
CA LEU A 93 -3.45 -25.72 21.31
C LEU A 93 -2.25 -25.57 22.25
N LEU A 94 -1.31 -26.50 22.20
CA LEU A 94 -0.08 -26.46 23.00
C LEU A 94 0.73 -25.20 22.68
N LEU A 95 0.93 -24.89 21.39
CA LEU A 95 1.57 -23.64 20.97
C LEU A 95 0.85 -22.40 21.51
N LEU A 96 -0.49 -22.40 21.47
CA LEU A 96 -1.29 -21.29 22.00
C LEU A 96 -1.08 -21.13 23.51
N VAL A 97 -1.04 -22.21 24.27
CA VAL A 97 -0.79 -22.17 25.72
C VAL A 97 0.63 -21.68 26.02
N ILE A 98 1.63 -22.18 25.31
CA ILE A 98 3.02 -21.68 25.42
C ILE A 98 3.07 -20.19 25.12
N PHE A 99 2.36 -19.75 24.08
CA PHE A 99 2.33 -18.36 23.70
C PHE A 99 1.67 -17.49 24.77
N LEU A 100 0.54 -17.93 25.33
CA LEU A 100 -0.19 -17.19 26.35
C LEU A 100 0.58 -17.07 27.67
N VAL A 101 1.33 -18.11 28.04
CA VAL A 101 2.10 -18.15 29.29
C VAL A 101 3.51 -17.56 29.14
N GLY A 102 4.14 -17.73 27.97
CA GLY A 102 5.53 -17.37 27.72
C GLY A 102 5.74 -16.05 26.99
N VAL A 103 4.73 -15.51 26.29
CA VAL A 103 4.86 -14.26 25.55
C VAL A 103 4.33 -13.09 26.37
N ASP A 104 5.21 -12.54 27.19
CA ASP A 104 4.98 -11.25 27.83
C ASP A 104 4.87 -10.13 26.78
N LYS A 105 4.08 -9.10 27.08
CA LYS A 105 3.91 -7.89 26.23
C LYS A 105 5.24 -7.27 25.79
N LYS A 106 6.30 -7.45 26.58
CA LYS A 106 7.67 -6.97 26.30
C LYS A 106 8.33 -7.66 25.09
N LEU A 107 8.03 -8.95 24.84
CA LEU A 107 8.55 -9.65 23.66
C LEU A 107 7.90 -9.13 22.38
N PHE A 108 6.59 -8.88 22.42
CA PHE A 108 5.90 -8.24 21.30
C PHE A 108 6.43 -6.83 21.02
N GLN A 109 6.65 -6.02 22.08
CA GLN A 109 7.25 -4.70 21.94
C GLN A 109 8.66 -4.78 21.34
N GLY A 110 9.52 -5.70 21.83
CA GLY A 110 10.87 -5.87 21.29
C GLY A 110 10.91 -6.37 19.84
N LEU A 111 9.95 -7.19 19.41
CA LEU A 111 9.82 -7.62 18.01
C LEU A 111 9.28 -6.49 17.12
N ALA A 112 8.27 -5.75 17.60
CA ALA A 112 7.73 -4.59 16.90
C ALA A 112 8.83 -3.53 16.70
N ASP A 113 9.58 -3.21 17.75
CA ASP A 113 10.68 -2.24 17.67
C ASP A 113 11.78 -2.71 16.71
N LYS A 114 12.15 -4.00 16.72
CA LYS A 114 13.15 -4.53 15.76
C LYS A 114 12.67 -4.51 14.31
N MET A 115 11.41 -4.87 14.05
CA MET A 115 10.84 -4.85 12.70
C MET A 115 10.67 -3.42 12.19
N LEU A 116 10.13 -2.53 13.01
CA LEU A 116 9.88 -1.14 12.64
C LEU A 116 11.18 -0.34 12.51
N ASN A 117 12.14 -0.51 13.42
CA ASN A 117 13.42 0.19 13.36
C ASN A 117 14.25 -0.21 12.12
N ASN A 118 14.18 -1.48 11.70
CA ASN A 118 14.91 -1.95 10.51
C ASN A 118 14.32 -1.40 9.18
N THR A 119 13.03 -1.09 9.14
CA THR A 119 12.38 -0.56 7.94
C THR A 119 12.29 0.96 7.91
N ILE A 120 12.21 1.63 9.08
CA ILE A 120 12.00 3.09 9.17
C ILE A 120 13.29 3.88 9.49
N TYR A 121 14.28 3.31 10.20
CA TYR A 121 15.45 4.09 10.64
C TYR A 121 16.56 4.26 9.59
N LYS A 122 16.44 3.60 8.43
CA LYS A 122 17.44 3.72 7.36
C LYS A 122 17.18 4.88 6.39
N SER A 123 16.03 5.56 6.46
CA SER A 123 15.71 6.67 5.54
C SER A 123 16.21 8.04 6.00
N ASP A 124 16.50 8.24 7.30
CA ASP A 124 16.88 9.56 7.83
C ASP A 124 18.41 9.78 7.88
N LYS A 125 19.21 8.71 7.93
CA LYS A 125 20.68 8.80 8.00
C LYS A 125 21.40 8.95 6.66
N ARG A 126 20.69 9.26 5.57
CA ARG A 126 21.28 9.55 4.26
C ARG A 126 21.31 11.04 3.91
N GLN A 127 20.84 11.91 4.81
CA GLN A 127 20.81 13.37 4.60
C GLN A 127 21.59 14.18 5.67
N ALA A 128 22.51 13.54 6.41
CA ALA A 128 23.48 14.23 7.27
C ALA A 128 24.90 13.87 6.86
#